data_AF-A0A359ETJ3-F1
#
_entry.id   AF-A0A359ETJ3-F1
#
_cell.length_a   1.000
_cell.length_b   1.000
_cell.length_c   1.000
_cell.angle_alpha   90.00
_cell.angle_beta   90.00
_cell.angle_gamma   90.00
#
_symmetry.space_group_name_H-M   'P 1'
#
loop_
_entity.id
_entity.type
_entity.pdbx_description
1 polymer ?
#
loop_
_entity_poly.entity_id
_entity_poly.type
_entity_poly.pdbx_seq_one_letter_code
_entity_poly.pdbx_strand_id
1 'polypeptide(L)'
;VYYRYEIILRQNELEIVTIGLWKQGSYKVDLTRTESFAQHYRHDFFRRTRIKHYIHRYNMADANPTRILAFKEGKGLAAVIFCCSDEFLKELVRLMPDKYLEF
;
A
#
# COMPACT_ATOMS: atom_id res chain seq x y z
N VAL A 1 11.45 -1.95 18.42
CA VAL A 1 10.08 -2.44 18.70
C VAL A 1 9.65 -3.30 17.54
N TYR A 2 9.27 -4.55 17.77
CA TYR A 2 8.82 -5.45 16.72
C TYR A 2 7.35 -5.19 16.43
N TYR A 3 7.03 -4.81 15.19
CA TYR A 3 5.65 -4.67 14.72
C TYR A 3 5.42 -5.74 13.65
N ARG A 4 4.33 -6.49 13.78
CA ARG A 4 3.82 -7.35 12.72
C ARG A 4 2.77 -6.57 11.95
N TYR A 5 2.81 -6.67 10.62
CA TYR A 5 1.78 -6.14 9.76
C TYR A 5 1.01 -7.30 9.14
N GLU A 6 -0.31 -7.23 9.19
CA GLU A 6 -1.19 -8.09 8.40
C GLU A 6 -1.92 -7.25 7.38
N ILE A 7 -2.07 -7.79 6.18
CA ILE A 7 -2.69 -7.08 5.07
C ILE A 7 -3.88 -7.90 4.58
N ILE A 8 -5.04 -7.26 4.57
CA ILE A 8 -6.30 -7.87 4.19
C ILE A 8 -6.82 -7.14 2.96
N LEU A 9 -6.97 -7.89 1.86
CA LEU A 9 -7.57 -7.40 0.63
C LEU A 9 -9.06 -7.75 0.61
N ARG A 10 -9.90 -6.75 0.39
CA ARG A 10 -11.33 -6.88 0.09
C ARG A 10 -11.62 -6.19 -1.23
N GLN A 11 -12.81 -6.39 -1.77
CA GLN A 11 -13.18 -5.87 -3.09
C GLN A 11 -12.92 -4.36 -3.25
N ASN A 12 -13.26 -3.56 -2.23
CA ASN A 12 -13.13 -2.10 -2.25
C ASN A 12 -12.28 -1.55 -1.09
N GLU A 13 -11.59 -2.40 -0.33
CA GLU A 13 -10.82 -1.97 0.85
C GLU A 13 -9.51 -2.75 0.97
N LEU A 14 -8.44 -2.03 1.24
CA LEU A 14 -7.18 -2.59 1.71
C LEU A 14 -7.02 -2.20 3.19
N GLU A 15 -7.02 -3.19 4.07
CA GLU A 15 -6.80 -2.98 5.49
C GLU A 15 -5.40 -3.46 5.90
N ILE A 16 -4.67 -2.61 6.60
CA ILE A 16 -3.36 -2.90 7.13
C ILE A 16 -3.44 -2.86 8.65
N VAL A 17 -3.37 -4.04 9.26
CA VAL A 17 -3.41 -4.21 10.71
C VAL A 17 -1.97 -4.15 11.23
N THR A 18 -1.71 -3.20 12.12
CA THR A 18 -0.43 -3.08 12.85
C THR A 18 -0.60 -3.74 14.22
N ILE A 19 0.18 -4.78 14.47
CA ILE A 19 0.17 -5.55 15.71
C ILE A 19 1.48 -5.27 16.43
N GLY A 20 1.41 -4.52 17.54
CA GLY A 20 2.52 -4.31 18.47
C GLY A 20 2.34 -5.12 19.75
N LEU A 21 3.34 -5.08 20.64
CA LEU A 21 3.34 -5.85 21.90
C LEU A 21 2.11 -5.60 22.81
N TRP A 22 1.54 -4.39 22.79
CA TRP A 22 0.47 -3.99 23.72
C TRP A 22 -0.71 -3.27 23.07
N LYS A 23 -0.65 -3.04 21.75
CA LYS A 23 -1.65 -2.28 21.01
C LYS A 23 -1.78 -2.84 19.60
N GLN A 24 -3.02 -2.93 19.14
CA GLN A 24 -3.37 -3.19 17.76
C GLN A 24 -4.04 -1.93 17.19
N GLY A 25 -3.69 -1.58 15.96
CA GLY A 25 -4.38 -0.56 15.19
C GLY A 25 -4.59 -1.05 13.77
N SER A 26 -5.54 -0.49 13.06
CA SER A 26 -5.67 -0.72 11.62
C SER A 26 -5.71 0.60 10.86
N TYR A 27 -5.20 0.55 9.64
CA TYR A 27 -5.28 1.62 8.67
C TYR A 27 -5.98 1.07 7.43
N LYS A 28 -7.01 1.77 6.95
CA LYS A 28 -7.87 1.32 5.88
C LYS A 28 -7.77 2.28 4.70
N VAL A 29 -7.55 1.71 3.52
CA VAL A 29 -7.53 2.44 2.25
C VAL A 29 -8.76 2.04 1.45
N ASP A 30 -9.54 3.05 1.07
CA ASP A 30 -10.65 2.91 0.12
C ASP A 30 -10.08 2.73 -1.29
N LEU A 31 -10.22 1.51 -1.83
CA LEU A 31 -9.66 1.13 -3.12
C LEU A 31 -10.36 1.83 -4.29
N THR A 32 -11.59 2.32 -4.12
CA THR A 32 -12.30 3.08 -5.17
C THR A 32 -11.65 4.42 -5.46
N ARG A 33 -10.80 4.90 -4.55
CA ARG A 33 -10.05 6.16 -4.66
C ARG A 33 -8.59 5.95 -5.09
N THR A 34 -8.26 4.76 -5.54
CA THR A 34 -6.91 4.42 -6.02
C THR A 34 -6.63 5.13 -7.34
N GLU A 35 -5.52 5.83 -7.40
CA GLU A 35 -5.03 6.48 -8.62
C GLU A 35 -4.05 5.57 -9.35
N SER A 36 -3.15 4.91 -8.62
CA SER A 36 -2.21 3.94 -9.18
C SER A 36 -1.55 3.08 -8.11
N PHE A 37 -0.99 1.94 -8.50
CA PHE A 37 -0.14 1.14 -7.63
C PHE A 37 0.92 0.40 -8.45
N ALA A 38 2.01 0.02 -7.78
CA ALA A 38 3.16 -0.61 -8.45
C ALA A 38 3.84 -1.65 -7.56
N GLN A 39 4.55 -2.58 -8.20
CA GLN A 39 5.32 -3.61 -7.52
C GLN A 39 6.49 -3.03 -6.72
N HIS A 40 7.14 -2.02 -7.27
CA HIS A 40 8.35 -1.43 -6.69
C HIS A 40 8.16 0.07 -6.47
N TYR A 41 8.87 0.58 -5.47
CA TYR A 41 9.01 2.02 -5.27
C TYR A 41 10.06 2.58 -6.25
N ARG A 42 9.68 3.50 -7.15
CA ARG A 42 10.62 4.28 -7.97
C ARG A 42 10.64 5.74 -7.57
N HIS A 43 11.76 6.20 -7.02
CA HIS A 43 11.97 7.57 -6.55
C HIS A 43 11.60 8.66 -7.60
N ASP A 44 11.90 8.44 -8.88
CA ASP A 44 11.59 9.40 -9.95
C ASP A 44 10.10 9.52 -10.27
N PHE A 45 9.32 8.45 -10.04
CA PHE A 45 7.87 8.49 -10.14
C PHE A 45 7.31 9.47 -9.09
N PHE A 46 7.88 9.46 -7.89
CA PHE A 46 7.44 10.30 -6.78
C PHE A 46 7.71 11.78 -6.95
N ARG A 47 8.83 12.16 -7.55
CA ARG A 47 9.08 13.57 -7.91
C ARG A 47 8.02 14.11 -8.88
N ARG A 48 7.45 13.25 -9.73
CA ARG A 48 6.44 13.62 -10.72
C ARG A 48 5.03 13.56 -10.13
N THR A 49 4.75 12.62 -9.23
CA THR A 49 3.46 12.55 -8.55
C THR A 49 3.37 13.58 -7.43
N ARG A 50 2.30 14.36 -7.35
CA ARG A 50 2.08 15.37 -6.29
C ARG A 50 1.68 14.74 -4.95
N ILE A 51 2.21 13.55 -4.62
CA ILE A 51 1.98 12.85 -3.36
C ILE A 51 2.58 13.67 -2.23
N LYS A 52 1.75 14.07 -1.26
CA LYS A 52 2.17 14.89 -0.11
C LYS A 52 2.39 14.09 1.16
N HIS A 53 1.81 12.89 1.25
CA HIS A 53 1.83 12.08 2.45
C HIS A 53 2.15 10.62 2.12
N TYR A 54 3.16 10.08 2.81
CA TYR A 54 3.56 8.68 2.69
C TYR A 54 3.32 7.97 4.01
N ILE A 55 2.63 6.84 3.92
CA ILE A 55 2.26 6.01 5.06
C ILE A 55 3.09 4.73 4.95
N HIS A 56 4.07 4.58 5.83
CA HIS A 56 4.95 3.43 5.87
C HIS A 56 4.37 2.35 6.78
N ARG A 57 3.96 1.21 6.21
CA ARG A 57 3.36 0.06 6.92
C ARG A 57 3.98 -1.26 6.46
N TYR A 58 5.27 -1.41 6.74
CA TYR A 58 6.03 -2.62 6.48
C TYR A 58 7.13 -2.77 7.52
N ASN A 59 7.63 -3.99 7.71
CA ASN A 59 8.83 -4.22 8.49
C ASN A 59 10.05 -4.26 7.54
N MET A 60 11.12 -3.53 7.84
CA MET A 60 12.34 -3.55 7.03
C MET A 60 13.02 -4.92 7.00
N ALA A 61 12.71 -5.80 7.96
CA ALA A 61 13.20 -7.16 8.00
C ALA A 61 12.34 -8.15 7.17
N ASP A 62 11.24 -7.70 6.57
CA ASP A 62 10.41 -8.57 5.74
C ASP A 62 11.20 -8.98 4.48
N ALA A 63 11.30 -10.28 4.24
CA ALA A 63 11.92 -10.83 3.03
C ALA A 63 11.09 -10.58 1.75
N ASN A 64 9.89 -10.03 1.89
CA ASN A 64 8.95 -9.80 0.80
C ASN A 64 9.19 -8.43 0.14
N PRO A 65 9.01 -8.32 -1.17
CA PRO A 65 9.22 -7.07 -1.88
C PRO A 65 8.15 -6.02 -1.52
N THR A 66 8.60 -4.79 -1.27
CA THR A 66 7.77 -3.66 -0.87
C THR A 66 6.98 -3.08 -2.04
N ARG A 67 5.66 -2.97 -1.89
CA ARG A 67 4.70 -2.37 -2.82
C ARG A 67 4.39 -0.93 -2.47
N ILE A 68 3.78 -0.23 -3.42
CA ILE A 68 3.15 1.05 -3.16
C ILE A 68 1.79 1.19 -3.83
N LEU A 69 0.85 1.79 -3.12
CA LEU A 69 -0.48 2.16 -3.61
C LEU A 69 -0.73 3.64 -3.33
N ALA A 70 -1.01 4.42 -4.38
CA ALA A 70 -1.33 5.83 -4.34
C ALA A 70 -2.84 6.05 -4.50
N PHE A 71 -3.41 6.87 -3.62
CA PHE A 71 -4.86 7.10 -3.53
C PHE A 71 -5.17 8.53 -3.11
N LYS A 72 -6.39 8.98 -3.43
CA LYS A 72 -6.88 10.28 -2.98
C LYS A 72 -7.29 10.20 -1.51
N GLU A 73 -6.71 11.06 -0.68
CA GLU A 73 -7.06 11.19 0.74
C GLU A 73 -7.32 12.67 1.05
N GLY A 74 -8.53 12.98 1.53
CA GLY A 74 -8.99 14.36 1.69
C GLY A 74 -8.87 15.17 0.39
N LYS A 75 -8.11 16.28 0.44
CA LYS A 75 -7.85 17.20 -0.70
C LYS A 75 -6.56 16.87 -1.46
N GLY A 76 -5.87 15.78 -1.14
CA GLY A 76 -4.54 15.49 -1.65
C GLY A 76 -4.36 14.05 -2.13
N LEU A 77 -3.16 13.78 -2.63
CA LEU A 77 -2.72 12.45 -2.99
C LEU A 77 -1.82 11.92 -1.85
N ALA A 78 -2.14 10.73 -1.37
CA ALA A 78 -1.36 9.99 -0.39
C ALA A 78 -0.88 8.67 -1.02
N ALA A 79 0.14 8.06 -0.41
CA ALA A 79 0.56 6.72 -0.79
C ALA A 79 0.90 5.88 0.42
N VAL A 80 0.47 4.63 0.39
CA VAL A 80 0.84 3.63 1.38
C VAL A 80 1.90 2.69 0.80
N ILE A 81 2.97 2.50 1.57
CA ILE A 81 4.08 1.60 1.25
C ILE A 81 3.96 0.40 2.19
N PHE A 82 3.87 -0.81 1.64
CA PHE A 82 3.56 -2.03 2.39
C PHE A 82 4.20 -3.28 1.76
N CYS A 83 4.38 -4.36 2.52
CA CYS A 83 4.91 -5.63 2.01
C CYS A 83 3.79 -6.65 1.83
N CYS A 84 3.70 -7.29 0.67
CA CYS A 84 2.75 -8.38 0.42
C CYS A 84 3.36 -9.45 -0.50
N SER A 85 2.74 -10.62 -0.60
CA SER A 85 3.18 -11.67 -1.53
C SER A 85 2.85 -11.30 -2.98
N ASP A 86 3.42 -12.06 -3.93
CA ASP A 86 3.12 -11.87 -5.35
C ASP A 86 1.67 -12.29 -5.68
N GLU A 87 1.12 -13.29 -5.00
CA GLU A 87 -0.30 -13.69 -5.12
C GLU A 87 -1.23 -12.56 -4.68
N PHE A 88 -0.89 -11.89 -3.57
CA PHE A 88 -1.65 -10.73 -3.12
C PHE A 88 -1.63 -9.62 -4.17
N LEU A 89 -0.46 -9.32 -4.73
CA LEU A 89 -0.34 -8.33 -5.79
C LEU A 89 -1.18 -8.71 -7.03
N LYS A 90 -1.16 -9.99 -7.44
CA LYS A 90 -1.98 -10.49 -8.55
C LYS A 90 -3.47 -10.26 -8.31
N GLU A 91 -3.98 -10.52 -7.11
CA GLU A 91 -5.38 -10.25 -6.79
C GLU A 91 -5.69 -8.75 -6.79
N LEU A 92 -4.77 -7.90 -6.32
CA LEU A 92 -4.92 -6.44 -6.42
C LEU A 92 -4.96 -5.97 -7.89
N VAL A 93 -4.10 -6.51 -8.75
CA VAL A 93 -4.14 -6.29 -10.21
C VAL A 93 -5.46 -6.77 -10.81
N ARG A 94 -5.98 -7.90 -10.37
CA ARG A 94 -7.27 -8.41 -10.84
C ARG A 94 -8.44 -7.48 -10.47
N LEU A 95 -8.41 -6.85 -9.29
CA LEU A 95 -9.46 -5.93 -8.85
C LEU A 95 -9.44 -4.60 -9.61
N MET A 96 -8.27 -4.12 -10.01
CA MET A 96 -8.08 -2.79 -10.61
C MET A 96 -6.93 -2.77 -11.63
N PRO A 97 -7.05 -3.51 -12.75
CA PRO A 97 -5.94 -3.74 -13.68
C PRO A 97 -5.47 -2.45 -14.37
N ASP A 98 -6.37 -1.49 -14.61
CA ASP A 98 -6.10 -0.21 -15.24
C ASP A 98 -5.27 0.75 -14.35
N LYS A 99 -5.13 0.44 -13.06
CA LYS A 99 -4.36 1.25 -12.10
C LYS A 99 -2.95 0.72 -11.85
N TYR A 100 -2.62 -0.47 -12.36
CA TYR A 100 -1.30 -1.05 -12.16
C TYR A 100 -0.27 -0.41 -13.08
N LEU A 101 0.90 -0.08 -12.52
CA LEU A 101 2.02 0.50 -13.26
C LEU A 101 3.18 -0.49 -13.33
N GLU A 102 3.53 -0.88 -14.56
CA GLU A 102 4.69 -1.73 -14.86
C GLU A 102 5.91 -0.83 -15.12
N PHE A 103 6.82 -0.74 -14.14
CA PHE A 103 8.05 0.05 -14.28
C PHE A 103 9.22 -0.45 -13.44
#